data_AF-A0A1H0N803-F1
#
_entry.id   AF-A0A1H0N803-F1
#
_cell.length_a   1.000
_cell.length_b   1.000
_cell.length_c   1.000
_cell.angle_alpha   90.00
_cell.angle_beta   90.00
_cell.angle_gamma   90.00
#
_symmetry.space_group_name_H-M   'P 1'
#
loop_
_entity.id
_entity.type
_entity.pdbx_description
1 polymer ?
#
loop_
_entity_poly.entity_id
_entity_poly.type
_entity_poly.pdbx_seq_one_letter_code
_entity_poly.pdbx_strand_id
1 'polypeptide(L)' 'MAENTTTQASANKKWEEKNKEYSNYLKSRSSARSFIKNKATLEDLEELESLIKIRREELK' A
#
# COMPACT_ATOMS: atom_id res chain seq x y z
N MET A 1 -3.93 -33.40 -23.94
CA MET A 1 -3.08 -32.59 -23.04
C MET A 1 -2.47 -31.50 -23.90
N ALA A 2 -3.11 -30.33 -23.96
CA ALA A 2 -2.78 -29.28 -24.93
C ALA A 2 -2.09 -28.10 -24.23
N GLU A 3 -0.97 -27.68 -24.80
CA GLU A 3 -0.12 -26.55 -24.43
C GLU A 3 -0.87 -25.21 -24.48
N ASN A 4 -1.42 -24.74 -23.37
CA ASN A 4 -1.92 -23.36 -23.29
C ASN A 4 -1.78 -22.68 -21.91
N THR A 5 -0.94 -23.22 -21.02
CA THR A 5 -0.81 -22.69 -19.65
C THR A 5 0.35 -21.70 -19.47
N THR A 6 1.22 -21.53 -20.46
CA THR A 6 2.46 -20.74 -20.31
C THR A 6 2.32 -19.26 -20.70
N THR A 7 1.39 -18.93 -21.59
CA THR A 7 1.16 -17.55 -22.08
C THR A 7 0.20 -16.75 -21.20
N GLN A 8 -0.78 -17.41 -20.57
CA GLN A 8 -1.69 -16.75 -19.62
C GLN A 8 -0.98 -16.42 -18.29
N ALA A 9 -0.10 -17.29 -17.81
CA ALA A 9 0.64 -17.07 -16.56
C ALA A 9 1.59 -15.86 -16.62
N SER A 10 2.19 -15.61 -17.79
CA SER A 10 3.07 -14.47 -18.01
C SER A 10 2.30 -13.15 -18.20
N ALA A 11 1.12 -13.19 -18.83
CA ALA A 11 0.21 -12.06 -18.91
C ALA A 11 -0.39 -11.68 -17.55
N ASN A 12 -0.81 -12.68 -16.75
CA ASN A 12 -1.29 -12.45 -15.38
C ASN A 12 -0.19 -11.91 -14.48
N LYS A 13 1.06 -12.38 -14.59
CA LYS A 13 2.19 -11.81 -13.85
C LYS A 13 2.39 -10.33 -14.15
N LYS A 14 2.34 -9.92 -15.42
CA LYS A 14 2.47 -8.50 -15.79
C LYS A 14 1.31 -7.65 -15.27
N TRP A 15 0.10 -8.20 -15.25
CA TRP A 15 -1.05 -7.52 -14.65
C TRP A 15 -0.92 -7.44 -13.13
N GLU A 16 -0.52 -8.52 -12.46
CA GLU A 16 -0.24 -8.53 -11.02
C GLU A 16 0.87 -7.57 -10.66
N GLU A 17 1.96 -7.50 -11.42
CA GLU A 17 3.06 -6.55 -11.18
C GLU A 17 2.60 -5.11 -11.34
N LYS A 18 1.82 -4.81 -12.39
CA LYS A 18 1.24 -3.48 -12.60
C LYS A 18 0.22 -3.10 -11.52
N ASN A 19 -0.43 -4.08 -10.90
CA ASN A 19 -1.34 -3.90 -9.77
C ASN A 19 -0.65 -4.10 -8.41
N LYS A 20 0.63 -4.46 -8.37
CA LYS A 20 1.37 -4.74 -7.14
C LYS A 20 1.63 -3.46 -6.38
N GLU A 21 1.99 -2.39 -7.07
CA GLU A 21 2.17 -1.07 -6.46
C GLU A 21 0.87 -0.55 -5.87
N TYR A 22 -0.24 -0.65 -6.60
CA TYR A 22 -1.56 -0.24 -6.11
C TYR A 22 -2.02 -1.11 -4.93
N SER A 23 -1.82 -2.43 -5.01
CA SER A 23 -2.13 -3.34 -3.92
C SER A 23 -1.27 -3.09 -2.68
N ASN A 24 0.02 -2.80 -2.87
CA ASN A 24 0.93 -2.44 -1.79
C ASN A 24 0.51 -1.11 -1.16
N TYR A 25 0.14 -0.11 -1.96
CA TYR A 25 -0.42 1.14 -1.49
C TYR A 25 -1.66 0.91 -0.61
N LEU A 26 -2.61 0.10 -1.08
CA LEU A 26 -3.81 -0.24 -0.31
C LEU A 26 -3.50 -0.99 1.00
N LYS A 27 -2.55 -1.92 0.97
CA LYS A 27 -2.10 -2.65 2.17
C LYS A 27 -1.47 -1.68 3.18
N SER A 28 -0.53 -0.84 2.75
CA SER A 28 0.12 0.16 3.59
C SER A 28 -0.91 1.12 4.20
N ARG A 29 -1.86 1.61 3.39
CA ARG A 29 -2.93 2.49 3.85
C ARG A 29 -3.82 1.83 4.89
N SER A 30 -4.20 0.57 4.67
CA SER A 30 -5.07 -0.18 5.59
C SER A 30 -4.36 -0.49 6.91
N SER A 31 -3.08 -0.87 6.84
CA SER A 31 -2.23 -1.10 8.01
C SER A 31 -2.06 0.17 8.84
N ALA A 32 -1.71 1.30 8.20
CA ALA A 32 -1.58 2.59 8.88
C ALA A 32 -2.89 3.00 9.56
N ARG A 33 -4.03 2.83 8.88
CA ARG A 33 -5.36 3.11 9.46
C ARG A 33 -5.63 2.26 10.70
N SER A 34 -5.32 0.96 10.65
CA SER A 34 -5.53 0.05 11.77
C SER A 34 -4.62 0.38 12.95
N PHE A 35 -3.37 0.77 12.67
CA PHE A 35 -2.40 1.19 13.67
C PHE A 35 -2.89 2.44 14.42
N ILE A 36 -3.20 3.52 13.70
CA ILE A 36 -3.71 4.78 14.27
C ILE A 36 -4.98 4.55 15.09
N LYS A 37 -5.87 3.67 14.61
CA LYS A 37 -7.17 3.44 15.25
C LYS A 37 -7.10 2.59 16.52
N ASN A 38 -6.26 1.55 16.55
CA ASN A 38 -6.36 0.51 17.57
C ASN A 38 -5.06 0.27 18.37
N LYS A 39 -3.91 0.76 17.91
CA LYS A 39 -2.60 0.42 18.48
C LYS A 39 -1.77 1.64 18.89
N ALA A 40 -1.94 2.77 18.20
CA ALA A 40 -1.14 3.97 18.44
C ALA A 40 -1.39 4.54 19.84
N THR A 41 -0.31 4.95 20.50
CA THR A 41 -0.33 5.72 21.74
C THR A 41 -0.47 7.21 21.45
N LEU A 42 -0.64 8.05 22.49
CA LEU A 42 -0.76 9.50 22.30
C LEU A 42 0.50 10.08 21.61
N GLU A 43 1.68 9.64 22.04
CA GLU A 43 2.97 10.08 21.49
C GLU A 43 3.12 9.67 20.02
N ASP A 44 2.70 8.44 19.65
CA ASP A 44 2.67 8.00 18.25
C ASP A 44 1.74 8.88 17.40
N LEU A 45 0.60 9.31 17.94
CA LEU A 45 -0.34 10.16 17.22
C LEU A 45 0.23 11.55 16.97
N GLU A 46 0.91 12.14 17.96
CA GLU A 46 1.57 13.45 17.82
C GLU A 46 2.71 13.41 16.81
N GLU A 47 3.52 12.34 16.81
CA GLU A 47 4.56 12.13 15.79
C GLU A 47 3.95 12.00 14.40
N LEU A 48 2.93 11.13 14.24
CA LEU A 48 2.27 10.92 12.96
C LEU A 48 1.60 12.19 12.42
N GLU A 49 1.02 13.01 13.28
CA GLU A 49 0.44 14.31 12.89
C GLU A 49 1.51 15.26 12.36
N SER A 50 2.67 15.31 13.01
CA SER A 50 3.82 16.10 12.56
C SER A 50 4.32 15.64 11.19
N LEU A 51 4.44 14.33 10.99
CA LEU A 51 4.82 13.74 9.69
C LEU A 51 3.78 14.05 8.60
N ILE A 52 2.48 13.99 8.91
CA ILE A 52 1.41 14.33 7.96
C ILE A 52 1.49 15.81 7.56
N LYS A 53 1.79 16.70 8.51
CA LYS A 53 1.94 18.13 8.24
C LYS A 53 3.06 18.40 7.23
N ILE A 54 4.26 17.85 7.47
CA ILE A 54 5.41 17.98 6.57
C ILE A 54 5.04 17.44 5.18
N ARG A 55 4.46 16.24 5.10
CA ARG A 55 4.09 15.63 3.82
C ARG A 55 3.06 16.45 3.05
N ARG A 56 2.14 17.13 3.72
CA ARG A 56 1.16 18.04 3.08
C ARG A 56 1.83 19.30 2.53
N GLU A 57 2.87 19.80 3.19
CA GLU A 57 3.64 20.95 2.69
C GLU A 57 4.45 20.57 1.46
N GLU A 58 5.05 19.38 1.42
CA GLU A 58 5.78 18.87 0.23
C GLU A 58 4.89 18.60 -0.99
N LEU A 59 3.57 18.41 -0.80
CA LEU A 59 2.61 18.14 -1.86
C LEU A 59 1.88 19.39 -2.36
N LYS A 60 2.10 20.54 -1.72
CA LYS A 60 1.59 21.84 -2.18
C LYS A 60 2.51 22.44 -3.23
#